data_AF-A0A182GBJ9-F1
#
_entry.id   AF-A0A182GBJ9-F1
#
_cell.length_a   1.000
_cell.length_b   1.000
_cell.length_c   1.000
_cell.angle_alpha   90.00
_cell.angle_beta   90.00
_cell.angle_gamma   90.00
#
_symmetry.space_group_name_H-M   'P 1'
#
loop_
_entity.id
_entity.type
_entity.pdbx_description
1 polymer ?
#
loop_
_entity_poly.entity_id
_entity_poly.type
_entity_poly.pdbx_seq_one_letter_code
_entity_poly.pdbx_strand_id
1 'polypeptide(L)'
;MILCWNEGHASAIHDHADSHCFMKMLKGQLTEVRFAWPKDKTVNEDCKADIGNSNGSGEIEYDGEELEETSRSTMETNGVCYINDNLGLHRVENPSHSDVAVSLHLYCPPFDTCSIFNKQTGKRTKCKVTFWSKYGKRETQDN
;
A
#
# COMPACT_ATOMS: atom_id res chain seq x y z
N MET A 1 11.39 -8.54 0.96
CA MET A 1 10.76 -9.19 -0.20
C MET A 1 11.06 -8.41 -1.47
N ILE A 2 10.90 -9.01 -2.65
CA ILE A 2 11.03 -8.32 -3.94
C ILE A 2 9.64 -8.16 -4.54
N LEU A 3 9.31 -6.95 -5.01
CA LEU A 3 8.09 -6.67 -5.75
C LEU A 3 8.44 -6.46 -7.23
N CYS A 4 7.63 -7.06 -8.10
CA CYS A 4 7.75 -6.97 -9.55
C CYS A 4 6.54 -6.22 -10.10
N TRP A 5 6.78 -5.16 -10.86
CA TRP A 5 5.77 -4.24 -11.34
C TRP A 5 5.76 -4.30 -12.87
N ASN A 6 4.68 -4.80 -13.47
CA ASN A 6 4.51 -4.70 -14.91
C ASN A 6 4.19 -3.25 -15.30
N GLU A 7 4.09 -3.02 -16.60
CA GLU A 7 3.72 -1.75 -17.22
C GLU A 7 2.42 -1.20 -16.59
N GLY A 8 2.47 0.05 -16.11
CA GLY A 8 1.33 0.73 -15.50
C GLY A 8 0.80 0.15 -14.19
N HIS A 9 1.45 -0.87 -13.60
CA HIS A 9 1.03 -1.43 -12.32
C HIS A 9 1.14 -0.40 -11.20
N ALA A 10 0.13 -0.36 -10.33
CA ALA A 10 0.12 0.48 -9.15
C ALA A 10 -0.46 -0.25 -7.94
N SER A 11 0.02 0.10 -6.76
CA SER A 11 -0.60 -0.31 -5.50
C SER A 11 -1.88 0.49 -5.23
N ALA A 12 -2.66 0.02 -4.26
CA ALA A 12 -3.60 0.88 -3.56
C ALA A 12 -2.85 1.93 -2.70
N ILE A 13 -3.57 2.92 -2.20
CA ILE A 13 -3.07 3.76 -1.11
C ILE A 13 -3.11 2.91 0.16
N HIS A 14 -2.00 2.80 0.89
CA HIS A 14 -1.91 1.89 2.03
C HIS A 14 -0.99 2.37 3.16
N ASP A 15 -1.19 1.76 4.33
CA ASP A 15 -0.35 1.88 5.53
C ASP A 15 0.69 0.76 5.61
N HIS A 16 1.46 0.75 6.71
CA HIS A 16 2.54 -0.20 6.98
C HIS A 16 2.37 -0.94 8.31
N ALA A 17 1.17 -0.94 8.90
CA ALA A 17 0.83 -1.68 10.12
C ALA A 17 1.87 -1.51 11.25
N ASP A 18 2.15 -0.25 11.61
CA ASP A 18 3.14 0.18 12.61
C ASP A 18 4.56 -0.35 12.37
N SER A 19 4.87 -0.71 11.12
CA SER A 19 6.18 -1.23 10.73
C SER A 19 7.00 -0.22 9.93
N HIS A 20 8.32 -0.34 10.02
CA HIS A 20 9.24 0.39 9.16
C HIS A 20 9.26 -0.25 7.77
N CYS A 21 9.15 0.57 6.72
CA CYS A 21 9.27 0.16 5.33
C CYS A 21 10.47 0.85 4.67
N PHE A 22 11.38 0.05 4.14
CA PHE A 22 12.47 0.51 3.28
C PHE A 22 12.23 -0.07 1.89
N MET A 23 12.25 0.76 0.86
CA MET A 23 12.18 0.33 -0.53
C MET A 23 13.43 0.78 -1.28
N LYS A 24 14.09 -0.15 -1.97
CA LYS A 24 15.22 0.13 -2.86
C LYS A 24 14.88 -0.29 -4.28
N MET A 25 15.08 0.60 -5.24
CA MET A 25 14.93 0.28 -6.65
C MET A 25 16.04 -0.65 -7.15
N LEU A 26 15.64 -1.74 -7.81
CA LEU A 26 16.54 -2.73 -8.41
C LEU A 26 16.57 -2.64 -9.95
N LYS A 27 15.45 -2.30 -10.58
CA LYS A 27 15.32 -2.12 -12.04
C LYS A 27 14.20 -1.12 -12.35
N GLY A 28 14.40 -0.30 -13.39
CA GLY A 28 13.42 0.67 -13.85
C GLY A 28 13.29 1.83 -12.87
N GLN A 29 12.08 2.40 -12.80
CA GLN A 29 11.71 3.48 -11.91
C GLN A 29 10.34 3.23 -11.29
N LEU A 30 10.10 3.78 -10.09
CA LEU A 30 8.78 3.80 -9.47
C LEU A 30 8.47 5.21 -8.99
N THR A 31 7.20 5.61 -9.08
CA THR A 31 6.70 6.85 -8.50
C THR A 31 6.06 6.54 -7.15
N GLU A 32 6.53 7.17 -6.09
CA GLU A 32 5.88 7.21 -4.79
C GLU A 32 5.01 8.46 -4.69
N VAL A 33 3.74 8.28 -4.32
CA VAL A 33 2.79 9.34 -3.99
C VAL A 33 2.40 9.18 -2.53
N ARG A 34 2.67 10.18 -1.70
CA ARG A 34 2.33 10.17 -0.28
C ARG A 34 1.04 10.92 -0.02
N PHE A 35 0.29 10.46 0.97
CA PHE A 35 -0.97 11.05 1.40
C PHE A 35 -0.97 11.29 2.90
N ALA A 36 -1.66 12.34 3.32
CA ALA A 36 -1.99 12.53 4.72
C ALA A 36 -3.00 11.45 5.17
N TRP A 37 -3.03 11.20 6.48
CA TRP A 37 -4.07 10.37 7.08
C TRP A 37 -5.46 11.02 6.92
N PRO A 38 -6.55 10.24 6.82
CA PRO A 38 -7.90 10.78 6.86
C PRO A 38 -8.12 11.65 8.09
N LYS A 39 -8.75 12.82 7.91
CA LYS A 39 -9.03 13.74 9.02
C LYS A 39 -10.10 13.23 9.99
N ASP A 40 -10.94 12.30 9.54
CA ASP A 40 -11.97 11.69 10.37
C ASP A 40 -11.35 10.69 11.37
N LYS A 41 -11.54 10.97 12.66
CA LYS A 41 -11.01 10.16 13.77
C LYS A 41 -11.60 8.75 13.82
N THR A 42 -12.81 8.53 13.29
CA THR A 42 -13.45 7.20 13.27
C THR A 42 -12.68 6.21 12.40
N VAL A 43 -11.88 6.70 11.44
CA VAL A 43 -10.98 5.89 10.61
C VAL A 43 -9.68 5.57 11.32
N ASN A 44 -9.24 6.43 12.25
CA ASN A 44 -7.92 6.35 12.87
C ASN A 44 -7.90 5.50 14.15
N GLU A 45 -9.00 5.44 14.91
CA GLU A 45 -9.00 4.86 16.28
C GLU A 45 -9.79 3.54 16.42
N ASP A 46 -10.66 3.16 15.48
CA ASP A 46 -11.53 2.00 15.65
C ASP A 46 -11.10 0.76 14.86
N CYS A 47 -10.56 -0.24 15.57
CA CYS A 47 -10.26 -1.59 15.09
C CYS A 47 -11.50 -2.39 14.64
N LYS A 48 -12.70 -1.81 14.79
CA LYS A 48 -13.99 -2.38 14.36
C LYS A 48 -14.46 -1.88 12.99
N ALA A 49 -13.77 -0.88 12.42
CA ALA A 49 -13.99 -0.43 11.06
C ALA A 49 -13.27 -1.36 10.06
N ASP A 50 -13.59 -2.66 10.11
CA ASP A 50 -13.67 -3.42 8.86
C ASP A 50 -14.92 -2.91 8.16
N ILE A 51 -14.83 -1.80 7.41
CA ILE A 51 -15.97 -1.24 6.65
C ILE A 51 -16.30 -2.12 5.41
N GLY A 52 -16.02 -3.42 5.52
CA GLY A 52 -16.25 -4.47 4.54
C GLY A 52 -16.48 -5.86 5.15
N ASN A 53 -16.57 -5.99 6.49
CA ASN A 53 -16.94 -7.26 7.10
C ASN A 53 -17.89 -7.07 8.29
N SER A 54 -19.08 -6.55 8.02
CA SER A 54 -20.26 -6.88 8.81
C SER A 54 -20.94 -8.08 8.17
N ASN A 55 -21.17 -9.15 8.95
CA ASN A 55 -22.19 -10.18 8.69
C ASN A 55 -23.61 -9.57 8.71
N GLY A 56 -23.82 -8.48 7.98
CA GLY A 56 -25.02 -7.65 7.97
C GLY A 56 -25.10 -6.96 6.61
N SER A 57 -26.18 -7.28 5.91
CA SER A 57 -26.58 -6.80 4.59
C SER A 57 -26.83 -5.28 4.58
N GLY A 58 -25.77 -4.49 4.46
CA GLY A 58 -25.86 -3.05 4.21
C GLY A 58 -24.49 -2.46 3.93
N GLU A 59 -24.28 -1.98 2.71
CA GLU A 59 -23.15 -1.10 2.40
C GLU A 59 -23.33 0.17 3.23
N ILE A 60 -22.57 0.32 4.31
CA ILE A 60 -22.46 1.60 4.98
C ILE A 60 -21.66 2.49 4.03
N GLU A 61 -22.34 3.42 3.36
CA GLU A 61 -21.71 4.50 2.60
C GLU A 61 -20.89 5.34 3.59
N TYR A 62 -19.56 5.21 3.48
CA TYR A 62 -18.63 6.05 4.20
C TYR A 62 -18.30 7.24 3.30
N ASP A 63 -18.83 8.40 3.66
CA ASP A 63 -18.67 9.69 2.95
C ASP A 63 -17.61 10.56 3.62
N GLY A 64 -16.39 10.03 3.71
CA GLY A 64 -15.24 10.79 4.20
C GLY A 64 -14.66 11.72 3.14
N GLU A 65 -13.73 12.58 3.54
CA GLU A 65 -13.05 13.50 2.62
C GLU A 65 -12.03 12.80 1.71
N GLU A 66 -11.77 13.41 0.55
CA GLU A 66 -10.69 12.99 -0.35
C GLU A 66 -9.32 13.09 0.35
N LEU A 67 -8.49 12.07 0.15
CA LEU A 67 -7.13 12.05 0.70
C LEU A 67 -6.25 13.11 0.06
N GLU A 68 -5.60 13.90 0.90
CA GLU A 68 -4.67 14.95 0.50
C GLU A 68 -3.31 14.36 0.10
N GLU A 69 -2.89 14.56 -1.15
CA GLU A 69 -1.55 14.24 -1.62
C GLU A 69 -0.54 15.22 -1.01
N THR A 70 0.43 14.71 -0.25
CA THR A 70 1.44 15.51 0.44
C THR A 70 2.74 15.62 -0.35
N SER A 71 3.07 14.62 -1.16
CA SER A 71 4.26 14.64 -2.00
C SER A 71 4.21 13.58 -3.09
N ARG A 72 4.99 13.81 -4.15
CA ARG A 72 5.20 12.88 -5.26
C ARG A 72 6.66 12.88 -5.66
N SER A 73 7.26 11.70 -5.75
CA SER A 73 8.67 11.55 -6.12
C SER A 73 8.90 10.30 -6.95
N THR A 74 9.80 10.41 -7.92
CA THR A 74 10.23 9.28 -8.75
C THR A 74 11.56 8.77 -8.25
N MET A 75 11.64 7.46 -8.02
CA MET A 75 12.87 6.78 -7.63
C MET A 75 13.46 6.07 -8.83
N GLU A 76 14.67 6.46 -9.18
CA GLU A 76 15.48 5.81 -10.19
C GLU A 76 16.15 4.53 -9.66
N THR A 77 16.71 3.73 -10.55
CA THR A 77 17.47 2.53 -10.19
C THR A 77 18.54 2.84 -9.13
N ASN A 78 18.63 1.99 -8.12
CA ASN A 78 19.42 2.15 -6.89
C ASN A 78 18.95 3.20 -5.88
N GLY A 79 17.98 4.04 -6.22
CA GLY A 79 17.31 4.94 -5.28
C GLY A 79 16.70 4.18 -4.10
N VAL A 80 16.61 4.84 -2.95
CA VAL A 80 16.04 4.29 -1.71
C VAL A 80 15.01 5.27 -1.17
N CYS A 81 13.86 4.76 -0.75
CA CYS A 81 12.91 5.50 0.07
C CYS A 81 12.63 4.79 1.39
N TYR A 82 12.11 5.56 2.32
CA TYR A 82 11.72 5.14 3.65
C TYR A 82 10.33 5.70 3.97
N ILE A 83 9.49 4.88 4.58
CA ILE A 83 8.19 5.27 5.10
C ILE A 83 7.83 4.44 6.33
N ASN A 84 7.04 5.02 7.21
CA ASN A 84 6.28 4.35 8.26
C ASN A 84 4.98 5.14 8.49
N ASP A 85 4.10 4.65 9.35
CA ASP A 85 2.78 5.23 9.54
C ASP A 85 2.81 6.67 10.09
N ASN A 86 3.87 7.04 10.82
CA ASN A 86 4.08 8.42 11.26
C ASN A 86 4.38 9.41 10.11
N LEU A 87 4.82 8.93 8.95
CA LEU A 87 5.10 9.73 7.77
C LEU A 87 3.91 9.82 6.79
N GLY A 88 2.84 9.07 7.05
CA GLY A 88 1.63 9.05 6.24
C GLY A 88 1.42 7.75 5.47
N LEU A 89 0.47 7.81 4.54
CA LEU A 89 0.13 6.72 3.63
C LEU A 89 0.89 6.88 2.31
N HIS A 90 1.00 5.82 1.52
CA HIS A 90 1.51 5.99 0.15
C HIS A 90 0.87 5.07 -0.89
N ARG A 91 1.07 5.44 -2.14
CA ARG A 91 0.83 4.64 -3.34
C ARG A 91 2.12 4.58 -4.13
N VAL A 92 2.48 3.39 -4.58
CA VAL A 92 3.66 3.15 -5.41
C VAL A 92 3.18 2.66 -6.78
N GLU A 93 3.69 3.27 -7.85
CA GLU A 93 3.30 2.92 -9.21
C GLU A 93 4.50 2.84 -10.15
N ASN A 94 4.43 1.92 -11.12
CA ASN A 94 5.32 1.91 -12.27
C ASN A 94 4.75 2.86 -13.34
N PRO A 95 5.36 4.04 -13.57
CA PRO A 95 4.86 5.00 -14.54
C PRO A 95 5.15 4.57 -15.99
N SER A 96 5.98 3.54 -16.21
CA SER A 96 6.30 3.08 -17.57
C SER A 96 5.16 2.28 -18.16
N HIS A 97 4.88 2.52 -19.44
CA HIS A 97 3.96 1.76 -20.28
C HIS A 97 4.67 0.79 -21.23
N SER A 98 5.99 0.64 -21.11
CA SER A 98 6.81 -0.21 -21.97
C SER A 98 7.82 -1.07 -21.22
N ASP A 99 8.05 -0.78 -19.93
CA ASP A 99 9.11 -1.41 -19.15
C ASP A 99 8.60 -1.86 -17.78
N VAL A 100 9.13 -3.01 -17.35
CA VAL A 100 8.93 -3.53 -15.99
C VAL A 100 9.84 -2.84 -14.99
N ALA A 101 9.36 -2.68 -13.76
CA ALA A 101 10.14 -2.23 -12.61
C ALA A 101 10.26 -3.32 -11.53
N VAL A 102 11.35 -3.27 -10.76
CA VAL A 102 11.59 -4.21 -9.66
C VAL A 102 12.12 -3.44 -8.45
N SER A 103 11.55 -3.69 -7.29
CA SER A 103 11.95 -3.08 -6.02
C SER A 103 12.20 -4.12 -4.93
N LEU A 104 13.15 -3.84 -4.05
CA LEU A 104 13.44 -4.58 -2.83
C LEU A 104 12.79 -3.87 -1.64
N HIS A 105 11.91 -4.56 -0.91
CA HIS A 105 11.25 -4.07 0.29
C HIS A 105 11.78 -4.77 1.54
N LEU A 106 12.04 -4.02 2.61
CA LEU A 106 12.34 -4.54 3.94
C LEU A 106 11.31 -3.96 4.92
N TYR A 107 10.63 -4.86 5.64
CA TYR A 107 9.67 -4.50 6.68
C TYR A 107 10.18 -4.94 8.04
N CYS A 108 10.09 -4.06 9.04
CA CYS A 108 10.51 -4.36 10.42
C CYS A 108 9.61 -3.64 11.44
N PRO A 109 8.86 -4.35 12.31
CA PRO A 109 8.68 -5.81 12.31
C PRO A 109 7.98 -6.31 11.03
N PRO A 110 7.96 -7.63 10.76
CA PRO A 110 7.16 -8.18 9.68
C PRO A 110 5.66 -8.16 10.03
N PHE A 111 4.83 -7.98 9.01
CA PHE A 111 3.37 -8.07 9.09
C PHE A 111 2.81 -8.85 7.89
N ASP A 112 1.58 -9.36 8.01
CA ASP A 112 0.87 -10.06 6.93
C ASP A 112 -0.47 -9.40 6.56
N THR A 113 -0.77 -8.26 7.19
CA THR A 113 -2.00 -7.51 7.02
C THR A 113 -1.70 -6.02 7.07
N CYS A 114 -2.26 -5.26 6.14
CA CYS A 114 -2.23 -3.79 6.13
C CYS A 114 -3.61 -3.24 5.80
N SER A 115 -3.79 -1.93 5.87
CA SER A 115 -5.00 -1.26 5.43
C SER A 115 -4.79 -0.60 4.08
N ILE A 116 -5.78 -0.70 3.21
CA ILE A 116 -5.88 0.08 1.98
C ILE A 116 -6.94 1.17 2.15
N PHE A 117 -6.76 2.27 1.43
CA PHE A 117 -7.61 3.44 1.53
C PHE A 117 -8.16 3.82 0.15
N ASN A 118 -9.45 4.13 0.10
CA ASN A 118 -10.07 4.76 -1.06
C ASN A 118 -9.62 6.22 -1.13
N LYS A 119 -9.20 6.68 -2.32
CA LYS A 119 -8.71 8.06 -2.48
C LYS A 119 -9.82 9.09 -2.26
N GLN A 120 -10.98 8.89 -2.89
CA GLN A 120 -12.07 9.88 -2.91
C GLN A 120 -12.76 10.01 -1.56
N THR A 121 -12.92 8.89 -0.84
CA THR A 121 -13.68 8.88 0.40
C THR A 121 -12.83 8.74 1.65
N GLY A 122 -11.56 8.33 1.52
CA GLY A 122 -10.72 7.98 2.68
C GLY A 122 -11.13 6.65 3.35
N LYS A 123 -12.08 5.90 2.77
CA LYS A 123 -12.57 4.62 3.33
C LYS A 123 -11.42 3.63 3.52
N ARG A 124 -11.23 3.16 4.75
CA ARG A 124 -10.23 2.15 5.11
C ARG A 124 -10.80 0.74 5.00
N THR A 125 -10.02 -0.17 4.39
CA THR A 125 -10.33 -1.60 4.32
C THR A 125 -9.09 -2.41 4.69
N LYS A 126 -9.23 -3.34 5.63
CA LYS A 126 -8.13 -4.23 6.02
C LYS A 126 -7.92 -5.31 4.96
N CYS A 127 -6.67 -5.59 4.61
CA CYS A 127 -6.29 -6.51 3.54
C CYS A 127 -5.15 -7.40 3.98
N LYS A 128 -5.32 -8.72 3.80
CA LYS A 128 -4.24 -9.68 3.98
C LYS A 128 -3.31 -9.62 2.77
N VAL A 129 -2.03 -9.34 3.00
CA VAL A 129 -1.03 -9.40 1.94
C VAL A 129 -0.60 -10.84 1.72
N THR A 130 -0.45 -11.23 0.45
CA THR A 130 -0.07 -12.58 0.06
C THR A 130 1.25 -12.57 -0.71
N PHE A 131 2.00 -13.66 -0.58
CA PHE A 131 3.22 -13.87 -1.36
C PHE A 131 2.88 -14.64 -2.63
N TRP A 132 3.29 -14.11 -3.78
CA TRP A 132 3.24 -14.87 -5.04
C TRP A 132 4.21 -16.07 -5.03
N SER A 133 5.38 -15.87 -4.43
CA SER A 133 6.40 -16.89 -4.26
C SER A 133 7.19 -16.67 -2.97
N LYS A 134 7.74 -17.75 -2.41
CA LYS A 134 8.70 -17.72 -1.30
C LYS A 134 9.95 -18.49 -1.70
N TYR A 135 11.12 -17.89 -1.45
CA TYR A 135 12.42 -18.52 -1.71
C TYR A 135 12.58 -19.06 -3.16
N GLY A 136 12.00 -18.35 -4.14
CA GLY A 136 12.05 -18.74 -5.56
C GLY A 136 11.06 -19.83 -5.98
N LYS A 137 10.19 -20.31 -5.08
CA LYS A 137 9.13 -21.29 -5.39
C LYS A 137 7.77 -20.61 -5.33
N ARG A 138 6.94 -20.85 -6.35
CA ARG A 138 5.56 -20.32 -6.40
C ARG A 138 4.75 -20.93 -5.25
N GLU A 139 4.01 -20.09 -4.52
CA GLU A 139 3.07 -20.57 -3.53
C GLU A 139 1.91 -21.25 -4.25
N THR A 140 1.52 -22.45 -3.82
CA THR A 140 0.29 -23.09 -4.29
C THR A 140 -0.89 -22.33 -3.68
N GLN A 141 -1.84 -21.91 -4.50
CA GLN A 141 -3.13 -21.47 -3.97
C GLN A 141 -3.80 -22.70 -3.38
N ASP A 142 -3.85 -22.79 -2.06
CA ASP A 142 -4.76 -23.72 -1.40
C ASP A 142 -6.18 -23.20 -1.68
N ASN A 143 -6.91 -23.92 -2.53
CA ASN A 143 -8.32 -23.66 -2.86
C ASN A 143 -9.22 -23.82 -1.63
#